data_AF-E7N8F3-F1
#
_entry.id   AF-E7N8F3-F1
#
_cell.length_a   1.000
_cell.length_b   1.000
_cell.length_c   1.000
_cell.angle_alpha   90.00
_cell.angle_beta   90.00
_cell.angle_gamma   90.00
#
_symmetry.space_group_name_H-M   'P 1'
#
loop_
_entity.id
_entity.type
_entity.pdbx_description
1 polymer ?
#
loop_
_entity_poly.entity_id
_entity_poly.type
_entity_poly.pdbx_seq_one_letter_code
_entity_poly.pdbx_strand_id
1 'polypeptide(L)'
;APWEGRLADLLQVERAPRRRMALEIIDDPGSMWGTPAGLSMLPLIEGKRGWNRQGAAWSQIATGGLDDDVDPDVMGVLRELAGMAGGHGFYYADDRVSLTTAPARVWDVLRRGVAAGLTLTTAQRHGMPVHLAEGLRGGVHLTREEDGGIAITPALEIDDVEELHRLQVPGLRLSFSLMPIGDPVHGFYTWMPGRELLLMPLEPRPTEALSRVLLGDGEAITIPAEDVERFETEHLDALTRALPVLSADASIHLPRPTTLRAALAVHVDTTEHHLTTEWSVRYVGEDGETRHRHVLPDLSAAAEGRIEGETAGRDLQGETRLAREVLNRLLPLAGQHPALWQPLDLRGMATARFMTETLPVLRELEAFDVEVDDDVPDYHEADAAPVITTSVSDDEDRPDWFSLSVRVHVGQEEIPIGQLMAAVATGEPEVLLESGTWASIDRPEIEALARLMEEGRELADPQTHGELRVSALHAGYYEVLESLGVIGRATARWKERVGRLLERARA
;
A
#
# COMPACT_ATOMS: atom_id res chain seq x y z
N ALA A 1 38.27 49.73 1.93
CA ALA A 1 38.09 49.43 0.48
C ALA A 1 36.61 49.61 0.09
N PRO A 2 36.26 49.90 -1.19
CA PRO A 2 34.89 50.22 -1.60
C PRO A 2 33.86 49.09 -1.37
N TRP A 3 34.30 47.90 -0.95
CA TRP A 3 33.43 46.79 -0.56
C TRP A 3 32.96 46.86 0.90
N GLU A 4 33.69 47.50 1.82
CA GLU A 4 33.29 47.62 3.23
C GLU A 4 32.10 48.57 3.40
N GLY A 5 32.02 49.62 2.57
CA GLY A 5 30.84 50.50 2.52
C GLY A 5 29.60 49.78 1.97
N ARG A 6 29.74 48.99 0.90
CA ARG A 6 28.64 48.18 0.37
C ARG A 6 28.20 47.06 1.31
N LEU A 7 29.15 46.48 2.06
CA LEU A 7 28.85 45.49 3.09
C LEU A 7 28.17 46.15 4.29
N ALA A 8 28.58 47.35 4.70
CA ALA A 8 27.91 48.13 5.74
C ALA A 8 26.48 48.50 5.32
N ASP A 9 26.24 48.88 4.07
CA ASP A 9 24.91 49.15 3.52
C ASP A 9 24.04 47.86 3.46
N LEU A 10 24.63 46.70 3.17
CA LEU A 10 23.96 45.38 3.24
C LEU A 10 23.64 44.93 4.68
N LEU A 11 24.45 45.38 5.66
CA LEU A 11 24.29 45.06 7.08
C LEU A 11 23.40 46.07 7.82
N GLN A 12 23.23 47.28 7.28
CA GLN A 12 22.25 48.27 7.73
C GLN A 12 20.86 47.97 7.13
N VAL A 13 20.29 46.81 7.48
CA VAL A 13 18.84 46.67 7.38
C VAL A 13 18.24 47.33 8.62
N GLU A 14 18.03 48.64 8.58
CA GLU A 14 17.07 49.28 9.49
C GLU A 14 15.69 48.70 9.16
N ARG A 15 15.38 47.53 9.72
CA ARG A 15 14.00 47.03 9.74
C ARG A 15 13.24 47.95 10.69
N ALA A 16 12.48 48.88 10.13
CA ALA A 16 11.39 49.49 10.87
C ALA A 16 10.60 48.35 11.57
N PRO A 17 10.17 48.53 12.83
CA PRO A 17 9.44 47.47 13.53
C PRO A 17 8.24 47.06 12.69
N ARG A 18 8.22 45.80 12.24
CA ARG A 18 7.11 45.22 11.48
C ARG A 18 5.84 45.34 12.30
N ARG A 19 4.79 45.84 11.69
CA ARG A 19 3.48 46.00 12.32
C ARG A 19 2.84 44.62 12.43
N ARG A 20 2.22 44.34 13.59
CA ARG A 20 1.46 43.12 13.78
C ARG A 20 0.14 43.18 12.99
N MET A 21 -0.35 42.03 12.59
CA MET A 21 -1.65 41.87 11.96
C MET A 21 -2.59 41.04 12.85
N ALA A 22 -3.88 41.25 12.68
CA ALA A 22 -4.91 40.40 13.25
C ALA A 22 -6.00 40.09 12.22
N LEU A 23 -6.75 39.00 12.43
CA LEU A 23 -8.01 38.73 11.76
C LEU A 23 -9.14 38.89 12.77
N GLU A 24 -10.05 39.80 12.46
CA GLU A 24 -11.36 39.90 13.11
C GLU A 24 -12.27 38.80 12.57
N ILE A 25 -12.80 37.95 13.44
CA ILE A 25 -13.76 36.90 13.09
C ILE A 25 -15.10 37.26 13.71
N ILE A 26 -16.10 37.52 12.86
CA ILE A 26 -17.42 37.97 13.29
C ILE A 26 -18.53 37.26 12.53
N ASP A 27 -19.72 37.26 13.11
CA ASP A 27 -20.95 36.88 12.42
C ASP A 27 -21.29 37.91 11.34
N ASP A 28 -21.36 37.41 10.11
CA ASP A 28 -21.81 38.12 8.93
C ASP A 28 -23.28 37.78 8.67
N PRO A 29 -24.19 38.76 8.62
CA PRO A 29 -25.58 38.51 8.26
C PRO A 29 -25.73 38.03 6.80
N GLY A 30 -24.65 38.04 6.01
CA GLY A 30 -24.66 37.70 4.60
C GLY A 30 -25.22 38.84 3.76
N SER A 31 -25.29 38.60 2.45
CA SER A 31 -25.81 39.55 1.48
C SER A 31 -26.92 38.92 0.65
N MET A 32 -27.96 39.71 0.35
CA MET A 32 -29.07 39.28 -0.53
C MET A 32 -28.58 38.90 -1.94
N TRP A 33 -27.34 39.27 -2.29
CA TRP A 33 -26.77 39.16 -3.64
C TRP A 33 -25.67 38.11 -3.77
N GLY A 34 -25.42 37.26 -2.76
CA GLY A 34 -24.63 36.05 -2.94
C GLY A 34 -23.73 35.57 -1.79
N THR A 35 -23.54 36.34 -0.71
CA THR A 35 -22.75 35.88 0.46
C THR A 35 -23.68 35.21 1.47
N PRO A 36 -23.51 33.91 1.78
CA PRO A 36 -24.31 33.27 2.82
C PRO A 36 -23.99 33.89 4.19
N ALA A 37 -24.98 33.89 5.09
CA ALA A 37 -24.76 34.27 6.47
C ALA A 37 -23.79 33.27 7.15
N GLY A 38 -22.99 33.76 8.10
CA GLY A 38 -22.03 32.94 8.82
C GLY A 38 -20.78 33.72 9.20
N LEU A 39 -19.75 33.05 9.70
CA LEU A 39 -18.53 33.74 10.11
C LEU A 39 -17.76 34.30 8.91
N SER A 40 -17.21 35.50 9.06
CA SER A 40 -16.30 36.09 8.07
C SER A 40 -15.07 36.70 8.71
N MET A 41 -13.99 36.72 7.94
CA MET A 41 -12.67 37.21 8.35
C MET A 41 -12.41 38.59 7.78
N LEU A 42 -11.96 39.49 8.65
CA LEU A 42 -11.57 40.84 8.29
C LEU A 42 -10.16 41.18 8.81
N PRO A 43 -9.24 41.62 7.95
CA PRO A 43 -7.88 41.94 8.34
C PRO A 43 -7.81 43.26 9.10
N LEU A 44 -6.97 43.26 10.13
CA LEU A 44 -6.66 44.38 10.98
C LEU A 44 -5.15 44.53 11.06
N ILE A 45 -4.68 45.78 11.14
CA ILE A 45 -3.27 46.11 11.32
C ILE A 45 -3.06 46.87 12.63
N GLU A 46 -1.93 46.65 13.27
CA GLU A 46 -1.57 47.33 14.50
C GLU A 46 -1.43 48.85 14.28
N GLY A 47 -2.15 49.63 15.08
CA GLY A 47 -2.04 51.09 15.15
C GLY A 47 -1.66 51.57 16.56
N LYS A 48 -1.49 52.89 16.72
CA LYS A 48 -1.04 53.52 17.98
C LYS A 48 -1.94 53.26 19.20
N ARG A 49 -3.21 52.88 18.99
CA ARG A 49 -4.23 52.71 20.04
C ARG A 49 -4.92 51.34 19.97
N GLY A 50 -4.28 50.36 19.33
CA GLY A 50 -4.83 49.03 19.09
C GLY A 50 -5.07 48.74 17.61
N TRP A 51 -5.90 47.75 17.32
CA TRP A 51 -6.16 47.27 15.96
C TRP A 51 -6.92 48.29 15.11
N ASN A 52 -6.58 48.37 13.82
CA ASN A 52 -7.24 49.23 12.85
C ASN A 52 -7.59 48.46 11.57
N ARG A 53 -8.83 48.63 11.10
CA ARG A 53 -9.27 48.14 9.78
C ARG A 53 -8.70 48.99 8.64
N GLN A 54 -8.59 50.30 8.84
CA GLN A 54 -8.11 51.21 7.80
C GLN A 54 -6.62 50.95 7.55
N GLY A 55 -6.27 50.69 6.29
CA GLY A 55 -4.92 50.35 5.87
C GLY A 55 -4.59 48.86 5.91
N ALA A 56 -5.59 47.99 6.08
CA ALA A 56 -5.41 46.53 6.06
C ALA A 56 -6.37 45.84 5.07
N ALA A 57 -7.03 46.58 4.17
CA ALA A 57 -8.07 45.99 3.31
C ALA A 57 -7.53 44.83 2.47
N TRP A 58 -8.35 43.80 2.23
CA TRP A 58 -7.94 42.63 1.44
C TRP A 58 -7.41 43.00 0.05
N SER A 59 -7.95 44.04 -0.58
CA SER A 59 -7.45 44.57 -1.85
C SER A 59 -6.02 45.13 -1.77
N GLN A 60 -5.64 45.73 -0.63
CA GLN A 60 -4.28 46.21 -0.39
C GLN A 60 -3.32 45.05 -0.12
N ILE A 61 -3.78 44.04 0.63
CA ILE A 61 -3.01 42.82 0.90
C ILE A 61 -2.73 42.05 -0.41
N ALA A 62 -3.75 41.89 -1.25
CA ALA A 62 -3.65 41.21 -2.53
C ALA A 62 -2.72 41.92 -3.52
N THR A 63 -2.67 43.26 -3.48
CA THR A 63 -1.82 44.08 -4.37
C THR A 63 -0.41 44.33 -3.81
N GLY A 64 -0.08 43.83 -2.62
CA GLY A 64 1.24 43.95 -2.00
C GLY A 64 1.52 45.31 -1.34
N GLY A 65 0.49 46.10 -1.03
CA GLY A 65 0.63 47.44 -0.46
C GLY A 65 1.17 47.49 0.97
N LEU A 66 1.43 46.35 1.61
CA LEU A 66 1.89 46.22 3.01
C LEU A 66 3.18 45.39 3.15
N ASP A 67 3.85 45.07 2.05
CA ASP A 67 4.99 44.14 2.02
C ASP A 67 6.20 44.63 2.82
N ASP A 68 6.41 45.95 2.83
CA ASP A 68 7.51 46.57 3.56
C ASP A 68 7.17 46.77 5.06
N ASP A 69 5.88 46.72 5.42
CA ASP A 69 5.38 47.06 6.76
C ASP A 69 5.13 45.83 7.65
N VAL A 70 4.91 44.65 7.07
CA VAL A 70 4.44 43.44 7.77
C VAL A 70 5.41 42.27 7.54
N ASP A 71 5.37 41.28 8.42
CA ASP A 71 6.14 40.04 8.23
C ASP A 71 5.74 39.31 6.92
N PRO A 72 6.71 38.94 6.05
CA PRO A 72 6.47 38.20 4.83
C PRO A 72 5.70 36.88 5.04
N ASP A 73 5.92 36.19 6.16
CA ASP A 73 5.24 34.92 6.44
C ASP A 73 3.75 35.16 6.72
N VAL A 74 3.44 36.22 7.50
CA VAL A 74 2.06 36.66 7.75
C VAL A 74 1.41 37.19 6.48
N MET A 75 2.13 37.95 5.65
CA MET A 75 1.62 38.44 4.37
C MET A 75 1.34 37.32 3.37
N GLY A 76 2.18 36.29 3.33
CA GLY A 76 1.95 35.09 2.51
C GLY A 76 0.64 34.40 2.88
N VAL A 77 0.41 34.18 4.18
CA VAL A 77 -0.84 33.63 4.72
C VAL A 77 -2.04 34.49 4.35
N LEU A 78 -1.98 35.80 4.58
CA LEU A 78 -3.09 36.70 4.30
C LEU A 78 -3.44 36.75 2.81
N ARG A 79 -2.45 36.67 1.91
CA ARG A 79 -2.72 36.58 0.47
C ARG A 79 -3.35 35.25 0.07
N GLU A 80 -2.92 34.15 0.69
CA GLU A 80 -3.54 32.85 0.46
C GLU A 80 -5.01 32.87 0.90
N LEU A 81 -5.33 33.45 2.06
CA LEU A 81 -6.71 33.68 2.52
C LEU A 81 -7.48 34.61 1.58
N ALA A 82 -6.87 35.70 1.09
CA ALA A 82 -7.50 36.60 0.13
C ALA A 82 -7.84 35.88 -1.19
N GLY A 83 -7.00 34.93 -1.62
CA GLY A 83 -7.25 34.07 -2.78
C GLY A 83 -8.38 33.04 -2.57
N MET A 84 -8.90 32.89 -1.34
CA MET A 84 -10.08 32.07 -1.05
C MET A 84 -11.39 32.84 -1.16
N ALA A 85 -11.36 34.18 -1.21
CA ALA A 85 -12.54 34.96 -1.54
C ALA A 85 -13.02 34.55 -2.94
N GLY A 86 -14.28 34.12 -3.07
CA GLY A 86 -14.86 33.64 -4.33
C GLY A 86 -14.66 34.63 -5.50
N GLY A 87 -14.72 34.13 -6.74
CA GLY A 87 -14.30 34.83 -7.98
C GLY A 87 -14.94 36.18 -8.32
N HIS A 88 -15.81 36.72 -7.47
CA HIS A 88 -16.19 38.12 -7.45
C HIS A 88 -15.15 38.87 -6.60
N GLY A 89 -14.04 39.31 -7.24
CA GLY A 89 -13.01 40.09 -6.55
C GLY A 89 -13.59 41.29 -5.77
N PHE A 90 -12.77 41.91 -4.91
CA PHE A 90 -13.12 42.96 -3.95
C PHE A 90 -13.70 44.29 -4.53
N TYR A 91 -14.29 44.26 -5.73
CA TYR A 91 -14.88 45.38 -6.47
C TYR A 91 -16.22 45.87 -5.92
N TYR A 92 -16.96 45.05 -5.18
CA TYR A 92 -18.26 45.42 -4.59
C TYR A 92 -18.26 45.16 -3.09
N ALA A 93 -17.65 46.07 -2.34
CA ALA A 93 -17.91 46.40 -0.92
C ALA A 93 -17.91 45.30 0.16
N ASP A 94 -17.60 44.04 -0.14
CA ASP A 94 -17.35 43.03 0.89
C ASP A 94 -15.84 42.90 1.13
N ASP A 95 -15.33 43.69 2.08
CA ASP A 95 -13.95 43.58 2.61
C ASP A 95 -13.78 42.35 3.51
N ARG A 96 -14.48 41.25 3.23
CA ARG A 96 -14.57 40.08 4.10
C ARG A 96 -14.33 38.81 3.30
N VAL A 97 -13.65 37.87 3.94
CA VAL A 97 -13.53 36.49 3.43
C VAL A 97 -14.49 35.63 4.25
N SER A 98 -15.54 35.11 3.63
CA SER A 98 -16.50 34.24 4.30
C SER A 98 -15.85 32.90 4.64
N LEU A 99 -16.01 32.44 5.89
CA LEU A 99 -15.63 31.08 6.29
C LEU A 99 -16.66 30.04 5.85
N THR A 100 -17.88 30.45 5.51
CA THR A 100 -18.91 29.57 4.96
C THR A 100 -18.58 29.13 3.54
N THR A 101 -18.00 30.01 2.71
CA THR A 101 -17.62 29.67 1.33
C THR A 101 -16.13 29.35 1.16
N ALA A 102 -15.32 29.54 2.21
CA ALA A 102 -13.92 29.17 2.19
C ALA A 102 -13.76 27.64 2.06
N PRO A 103 -12.74 27.15 1.34
CA PRO A 103 -12.45 25.73 1.28
C PRO A 103 -11.86 25.23 2.61
N ALA A 104 -12.02 23.93 2.91
CA ALA A 104 -11.49 23.30 4.13
C ALA A 104 -9.98 23.51 4.39
N ARG A 105 -9.19 23.80 3.35
CA ARG A 105 -7.76 24.17 3.49
C ARG A 105 -7.54 25.47 4.27
N VAL A 106 -8.57 26.29 4.49
CA VAL A 106 -8.52 27.51 5.30
C VAL A 106 -7.95 27.26 6.70
N TRP A 107 -8.23 26.10 7.28
CA TRP A 107 -7.73 25.72 8.60
C TRP A 107 -6.20 25.61 8.64
N ASP A 108 -5.58 24.99 7.62
CA ASP A 108 -4.12 24.89 7.52
C ASP A 108 -3.48 26.27 7.37
N VAL A 109 -4.14 27.17 6.62
CA VAL A 109 -3.66 28.55 6.41
C VAL A 109 -3.76 29.37 7.69
N LEU A 110 -4.87 29.26 8.42
CA LEU A 110 -5.07 29.92 9.70
C LEU A 110 -4.06 29.44 10.76
N ARG A 111 -3.81 28.12 10.84
CA ARG A 111 -2.78 27.56 11.73
C ARG A 111 -1.40 28.11 11.41
N ARG A 112 -1.00 28.14 10.13
CA ARG A 112 0.27 28.76 9.71
C ARG A 112 0.33 30.24 10.08
N GLY A 113 -0.78 30.96 9.90
CA GLY A 113 -0.90 32.36 10.30
C GLY A 113 -0.65 32.58 11.78
N VAL A 114 -1.36 31.84 12.63
CA VAL A 114 -1.23 31.92 14.09
C VAL A 114 0.19 31.57 14.53
N ALA A 115 0.79 30.53 13.96
CA ALA A 115 2.20 30.16 14.22
C ALA A 115 3.19 31.27 13.79
N ALA A 116 2.88 32.02 12.74
CA ALA A 116 3.66 33.18 12.28
C ALA A 116 3.38 34.48 13.07
N GLY A 117 2.46 34.46 14.06
CA GLY A 117 2.14 35.60 14.91
C GLY A 117 0.91 36.43 14.48
N LEU A 118 0.11 35.93 13.54
CA LEU A 118 -1.20 36.51 13.21
C LEU A 118 -2.16 36.33 14.40
N THR A 119 -2.68 37.43 14.93
CA THR A 119 -3.64 37.38 16.04
C THR A 119 -5.06 37.11 15.53
N LEU A 120 -5.83 36.24 16.17
CA LEU A 120 -7.26 36.08 15.89
C LEU A 120 -8.08 36.74 17.01
N THR A 121 -9.06 37.57 16.66
CA THR A 121 -9.87 38.35 17.62
C THR A 121 -11.32 38.45 17.18
N THR A 122 -12.26 38.56 18.11
CA THR A 122 -13.69 38.72 17.79
C THR A 122 -14.10 40.16 17.49
N ALA A 123 -13.24 41.14 17.78
CA ALA A 123 -13.52 42.55 17.48
C ALA A 123 -12.25 43.41 17.37
N GLN A 124 -12.35 44.52 16.65
CA GLN A 124 -11.32 45.57 16.60
C GLN A 124 -10.99 46.16 17.98
N ARG A 125 -12.00 46.36 18.84
CA ARG A 125 -11.85 46.96 20.18
C ARG A 125 -12.47 46.07 21.23
N HIS A 126 -11.71 45.78 22.30
CA HIS A 126 -12.13 44.86 23.37
C HIS A 126 -12.59 43.50 22.83
N GLY A 127 -11.99 43.06 21.72
CA GLY A 127 -12.24 41.73 21.17
C GLY A 127 -11.67 40.67 22.10
N MET A 128 -12.38 39.54 22.15
CA MET A 128 -11.93 38.36 22.85
C MET A 128 -11.05 37.51 21.91
N PRO A 129 -10.14 36.70 22.45
CA PRO A 129 -9.40 35.71 21.68
C PRO A 129 -10.32 34.80 20.86
N VAL A 130 -9.84 34.42 19.68
CA VAL A 130 -10.41 33.32 18.90
C VAL A 130 -9.39 32.18 18.90
N HIS A 131 -9.85 30.99 19.29
CA HIS A 131 -9.00 29.80 19.39
C HIS A 131 -9.29 28.85 18.24
N LEU A 132 -8.25 28.23 17.70
CA LEU A 132 -8.33 27.11 16.76
C LEU A 132 -8.12 25.84 17.59
N ALA A 133 -9.20 25.14 17.89
CA ALA A 133 -9.17 23.87 18.60
C ALA A 133 -8.85 22.70 17.65
N GLU A 134 -8.30 21.63 18.19
CA GLU A 134 -8.08 20.35 17.50
C GLU A 134 -8.95 19.27 18.14
N GLY A 135 -9.07 18.11 17.48
CA GLY A 135 -9.73 16.93 18.05
C GLY A 135 -11.23 16.79 17.77
N LEU A 136 -11.87 17.75 17.08
CA LEU A 136 -13.29 17.59 16.70
C LEU A 136 -13.42 16.55 15.56
N ARG A 137 -14.17 15.48 15.82
CA ARG A 137 -14.46 14.44 14.83
C ARG A 137 -15.95 14.42 14.50
N GLY A 138 -16.26 14.27 13.21
CA GLY A 138 -17.63 14.17 12.72
C GLY A 138 -17.97 12.77 12.26
N GLY A 139 -19.24 12.41 12.39
CA GLY A 139 -19.76 11.14 11.92
C GLY A 139 -21.26 11.07 12.09
N VAL A 140 -21.78 9.87 12.40
CA VAL A 140 -23.22 9.65 12.50
C VAL A 140 -23.61 8.85 13.75
N HIS A 141 -24.86 9.01 14.16
CA HIS A 141 -25.51 8.25 15.21
C HIS A 141 -26.70 7.50 14.64
N LEU A 142 -26.75 6.19 14.88
CA LEU A 142 -27.84 5.31 14.47
C LEU A 142 -28.85 5.18 15.62
N THR A 143 -30.07 5.65 15.39
CA THR A 143 -31.17 5.55 16.35
C THR A 143 -32.22 4.59 15.83
N ARG A 144 -32.70 3.67 16.68
CA ARG A 144 -33.81 2.78 16.29
C ARG A 144 -35.14 3.50 16.53
N GLU A 145 -35.93 3.64 15.47
CA GLU A 145 -37.23 4.29 15.54
C GLU A 145 -38.32 3.34 16.07
N GLU A 146 -39.46 3.90 16.50
CA GLU A 146 -40.57 3.12 17.07
C GLU A 146 -41.21 2.14 16.06
N ASP A 147 -41.13 2.45 14.77
CA ASP A 147 -41.62 1.59 13.69
C ASP A 147 -40.67 0.42 13.34
N GLY A 148 -39.52 0.37 14.02
CA GLY A 148 -38.47 -0.63 13.80
C GLY A 148 -37.41 -0.23 12.77
N GLY A 149 -37.55 0.93 12.12
CA GLY A 149 -36.55 1.50 11.22
C GLY A 149 -35.31 2.01 11.95
N ILE A 150 -34.31 2.46 11.18
CA ILE A 150 -33.09 3.09 11.70
C ILE A 150 -32.95 4.48 11.10
N ALA A 151 -32.85 5.50 11.94
CA ALA A 151 -32.51 6.85 11.54
C ALA A 151 -31.01 7.09 11.71
N ILE A 152 -30.37 7.58 10.65
CA ILE A 152 -28.99 8.07 10.67
C ILE A 152 -29.01 9.57 10.88
N THR A 153 -28.50 10.01 12.02
CA THR A 153 -28.44 11.42 12.42
C THR A 153 -26.98 11.87 12.56
N PRO A 154 -26.69 13.18 12.43
CA PRO A 154 -25.32 13.67 12.61
C PRO A 154 -24.82 13.45 14.04
N ALA A 155 -23.55 13.05 14.16
CA ALA A 155 -22.85 12.93 15.44
C ALA A 155 -21.54 13.71 15.43
N LEU A 156 -21.23 14.34 16.56
CA LEU A 156 -19.99 15.06 16.79
C LEU A 156 -19.35 14.52 18.07
N GLU A 157 -18.07 14.16 17.97
CA GLU A 157 -17.25 13.76 19.11
C GLU A 157 -16.38 14.95 19.52
N ILE A 158 -16.58 15.41 20.74
CA ILE A 158 -15.93 16.61 21.30
C ILE A 158 -14.98 16.30 22.46
N ASP A 159 -14.86 15.03 22.85
CA ASP A 159 -14.13 14.64 24.06
C ASP A 159 -12.62 14.93 23.96
N ASP A 160 -12.08 14.86 22.74
CA ASP A 160 -10.70 15.21 22.42
C ASP A 160 -10.47 16.72 22.21
N VAL A 161 -11.53 17.56 22.30
CA VAL A 161 -11.40 19.02 22.22
C VAL A 161 -11.07 19.59 23.60
N GLU A 162 -9.79 19.87 23.85
CA GLU A 162 -9.27 20.27 25.18
C GLU A 162 -10.04 21.47 25.77
N GLU A 163 -10.34 22.49 24.98
CA GLU A 163 -11.06 23.68 25.42
C GLU A 163 -12.46 23.36 25.95
N LEU A 164 -13.17 22.43 25.32
CA LEU A 164 -14.50 22.00 25.74
C LEU A 164 -14.41 21.00 26.89
N HIS A 165 -13.45 20.07 26.85
CA HIS A 165 -13.20 19.10 27.91
C HIS A 165 -12.92 19.80 29.26
N ARG A 166 -12.12 20.87 29.27
CA ARG A 166 -11.85 21.68 30.48
C ARG A 166 -13.10 22.33 31.08
N LEU A 167 -14.15 22.54 30.29
CA LEU A 167 -15.42 23.07 30.77
C LEU A 167 -16.37 21.98 31.27
N GLN A 168 -16.15 20.72 30.91
CA GLN A 168 -16.94 19.60 31.41
C GLN A 168 -16.57 19.35 32.89
N VAL A 169 -17.49 19.67 33.79
CA VAL A 169 -17.34 19.42 35.23
C VAL A 169 -18.23 18.24 35.63
N PRO A 170 -17.72 17.22 36.37
CA PRO A 170 -18.55 16.12 36.85
C PRO A 170 -19.80 16.62 37.58
N GLY A 171 -20.99 16.24 37.09
CA GLY A 171 -22.28 16.66 37.64
C GLY A 171 -22.87 17.94 37.05
N LEU A 172 -22.16 18.65 36.17
CA LEU A 172 -22.67 19.80 35.43
C LEU A 172 -22.61 19.53 33.92
N ARG A 173 -23.77 19.37 33.28
CA ARG A 173 -23.86 19.29 31.82
C ARG A 173 -23.99 20.69 31.24
N LEU A 174 -22.90 21.22 30.68
CA LEU A 174 -22.95 22.43 29.86
C LEU A 174 -23.45 22.06 28.47
N SER A 175 -24.53 22.70 28.01
CA SER A 175 -24.99 22.60 26.63
C SER A 175 -24.30 23.68 25.80
N PHE A 176 -23.44 23.26 24.87
CA PHE A 176 -22.89 24.15 23.85
C PHE A 176 -23.73 24.03 22.59
N SER A 177 -24.15 25.16 22.02
CA SER A 177 -24.63 25.16 20.64
C SER A 177 -23.42 25.09 19.74
N LEU A 178 -23.38 24.13 18.81
CA LEU A 178 -22.33 24.01 17.79
C LEU A 178 -22.92 24.45 16.46
N MET A 179 -22.26 25.39 15.79
CA MET A 179 -22.75 25.98 14.55
C MET A 179 -21.82 25.55 13.41
N PRO A 180 -22.37 25.03 12.31
CA PRO A 180 -21.55 24.53 11.21
C PRO A 180 -20.81 25.67 10.50
N ILE A 181 -19.64 25.34 9.95
CA ILE A 181 -18.81 26.18 9.09
C ILE A 181 -18.55 25.44 7.80
N GLY A 182 -18.77 26.13 6.69
CA GLY A 182 -18.49 25.62 5.36
C GLY A 182 -19.72 25.11 4.63
N ASP A 183 -19.69 25.21 3.32
CA ASP A 183 -20.61 24.55 2.39
C ASP A 183 -19.77 23.92 1.26
N PRO A 184 -19.45 22.60 1.34
CA PRO A 184 -19.87 21.64 2.36
C PRO A 184 -19.22 21.86 3.75
N VAL A 185 -19.91 21.46 4.82
CA VAL A 185 -19.45 21.61 6.22
C VAL A 185 -18.07 20.95 6.43
N HIS A 186 -17.13 21.72 6.96
CA HIS A 186 -15.76 21.29 7.23
C HIS A 186 -15.24 21.74 8.61
N GLY A 187 -16.11 22.26 9.47
CA GLY A 187 -15.81 22.64 10.84
C GLY A 187 -17.05 23.12 11.58
N PHE A 188 -16.89 23.36 12.86
CA PHE A 188 -17.91 23.95 13.73
C PHE A 188 -17.31 25.09 14.54
N TYR A 189 -18.15 26.00 15.03
CA TYR A 189 -17.75 26.93 16.07
C TYR A 189 -18.71 26.95 17.24
N THR A 190 -18.23 27.49 18.35
CA THR A 190 -19.08 27.85 19.48
C THR A 190 -18.54 29.07 20.22
N TRP A 191 -19.44 29.76 20.93
CA TRP A 191 -19.09 30.87 21.80
C TRP A 191 -18.90 30.34 23.22
N MET A 192 -17.69 30.50 23.74
CA MET A 192 -17.35 30.10 25.10
C MET A 192 -18.05 31.00 26.12
N PRO A 193 -18.28 30.56 27.38
CA PRO A 193 -18.91 31.38 28.42
C PRO A 193 -18.24 32.75 28.65
N GLY A 194 -16.92 32.83 28.41
CA GLY A 194 -16.13 34.07 28.46
C GLY A 194 -16.29 35.01 27.26
N ARG A 195 -17.16 34.68 26.28
CA ARG A 195 -17.32 35.36 24.98
C ARG A 195 -16.14 35.21 24.02
N GLU A 196 -15.22 34.30 24.33
CA GLU A 196 -14.19 33.82 23.42
C GLU A 196 -14.85 32.96 22.33
N LEU A 197 -14.30 32.98 21.12
CA LEU A 197 -14.79 32.19 20.01
C LEU A 197 -13.89 30.96 19.85
N LEU A 198 -14.49 29.78 19.78
CA LEU A 198 -13.77 28.55 19.52
C LEU A 198 -14.13 28.06 18.12
N LEU A 199 -13.14 27.97 17.24
CA LEU A 199 -13.25 27.38 15.90
C LEU A 199 -12.67 25.97 15.95
N MET A 200 -13.40 25.00 15.44
CA MET A 200 -13.08 23.58 15.50
C MET A 200 -13.15 22.99 14.08
N PRO A 201 -12.01 22.85 13.39
CA PRO A 201 -11.93 22.09 12.14
C PRO A 201 -12.38 20.64 12.35
N LEU A 202 -13.08 20.05 11.37
CA LEU A 202 -13.37 18.61 11.40
C LEU A 202 -12.14 17.81 10.96
N GLU A 203 -11.68 16.90 11.81
CA GLU A 203 -10.50 16.08 11.59
C GLU A 203 -10.80 14.60 11.86
N PRO A 204 -10.64 13.69 10.88
CA PRO A 204 -10.22 13.94 9.50
C PRO A 204 -11.26 14.74 8.70
N ARG A 205 -10.84 15.26 7.54
CA ARG A 205 -11.73 16.03 6.66
C ARG A 205 -12.93 15.17 6.24
N PRO A 206 -14.16 15.66 6.39
CA PRO A 206 -15.34 14.90 6.02
C PRO A 206 -15.42 14.74 4.50
N THR A 207 -16.05 13.64 4.05
CA THR A 207 -16.51 13.52 2.67
C THR A 207 -17.68 14.47 2.44
N GLU A 208 -17.95 14.82 1.18
CA GLU A 208 -19.09 15.70 0.85
C GLU A 208 -20.43 15.11 1.34
N ALA A 209 -20.59 13.79 1.28
CA ALA A 209 -21.77 13.10 1.81
C ALA A 209 -21.90 13.28 3.33
N LEU A 210 -20.82 13.07 4.09
CA LEU A 210 -20.82 13.28 5.54
C LEU A 210 -21.06 14.74 5.89
N SER A 211 -20.46 15.68 5.16
CA SER A 211 -20.68 17.11 5.36
C SER A 211 -22.14 17.52 5.21
N ARG A 212 -22.88 16.95 4.26
CA ARG A 212 -24.32 17.21 4.09
C ARG A 212 -25.13 16.67 5.27
N VAL A 213 -24.80 15.47 5.76
CA VAL A 213 -25.44 14.89 6.96
C VAL A 213 -25.17 15.77 8.19
N LEU A 214 -23.92 16.23 8.36
CA LEU A 214 -23.51 17.10 9.48
C LEU A 214 -24.15 18.49 9.43
N LEU A 215 -24.54 19.00 8.26
CA LEU A 215 -25.23 20.28 8.11
C LEU A 215 -26.65 20.23 8.70
N GLY A 216 -27.32 19.08 8.60
CA GLY A 216 -28.66 18.87 9.17
C GLY A 216 -29.82 19.49 8.37
N ASP A 217 -29.59 19.96 7.14
CA ASP A 217 -30.60 20.65 6.29
C ASP A 217 -31.63 19.71 5.59
N GLY A 218 -31.81 18.48 6.08
CA GLY A 218 -32.80 17.50 5.58
C GLY A 218 -32.26 16.64 4.44
N GLU A 219 -32.37 15.32 4.43
CA GLU A 219 -33.20 14.37 5.17
C GLU A 219 -32.31 13.54 6.13
N ALA A 220 -32.80 13.26 7.34
CA ALA A 220 -32.24 12.16 8.11
C ALA A 220 -32.32 10.92 7.21
N ILE A 221 -31.22 10.20 7.02
CA ILE A 221 -31.25 8.98 6.22
C ILE A 221 -32.00 7.96 7.05
N THR A 222 -33.26 7.68 6.68
CA THR A 222 -34.09 6.69 7.36
C THR A 222 -34.08 5.39 6.56
N ILE A 223 -33.75 4.31 7.26
CA ILE A 223 -33.77 2.94 6.76
C ILE A 223 -35.09 2.32 7.21
N PRO A 224 -36.00 1.97 6.28
CA PRO A 224 -37.25 1.34 6.61
C PRO A 224 -37.04 0.01 7.35
N ALA A 225 -37.96 -0.35 8.26
CA ALA A 225 -37.87 -1.56 9.08
C ALA A 225 -37.66 -2.85 8.25
N GLU A 226 -38.20 -2.92 7.04
CA GLU A 226 -38.05 -4.04 6.11
C GLU A 226 -36.64 -4.21 5.54
N ASP A 227 -35.85 -3.13 5.49
CA ASP A 227 -34.49 -3.12 4.94
C ASP A 227 -33.40 -3.17 6.04
N VAL A 228 -33.79 -3.15 7.32
CA VAL A 228 -32.84 -3.09 8.45
C VAL A 228 -31.92 -4.31 8.49
N GLU A 229 -32.44 -5.53 8.31
CA GLU A 229 -31.61 -6.75 8.31
C GLU A 229 -30.56 -6.72 7.18
N ARG A 230 -30.97 -6.24 6.01
CA ARG A 230 -30.08 -6.06 4.86
C ARG A 230 -29.03 -5.01 5.14
N PHE A 231 -29.40 -3.87 5.71
CA PHE A 231 -28.45 -2.83 6.09
C PHE A 231 -27.43 -3.31 7.12
N GLU A 232 -27.87 -3.98 8.19
CA GLU A 232 -27.00 -4.51 9.24
C GLU A 232 -26.01 -5.55 8.69
N THR A 233 -26.43 -6.36 7.72
CA THR A 233 -25.60 -7.43 7.13
C THR A 233 -24.67 -6.92 6.01
N GLU A 234 -25.16 -6.06 5.11
CA GLU A 234 -24.45 -5.66 3.88
C GLU A 234 -23.68 -4.33 4.02
N HIS A 235 -24.09 -3.43 4.92
CA HIS A 235 -23.63 -2.03 4.89
C HIS A 235 -23.06 -1.51 6.21
N LEU A 236 -23.48 -2.03 7.35
CA LEU A 236 -23.08 -1.51 8.66
C LEU A 236 -21.56 -1.61 8.92
N ASP A 237 -20.94 -2.69 8.48
CA ASP A 237 -19.49 -2.90 8.63
C ASP A 237 -18.68 -1.96 7.73
N ALA A 238 -19.14 -1.73 6.50
CA ALA A 238 -18.60 -0.71 5.61
C ALA A 238 -18.72 0.70 6.20
N LEU A 239 -19.87 1.02 6.81
CA LEU A 239 -20.11 2.31 7.46
C LEU A 239 -19.18 2.52 8.67
N THR A 240 -18.96 1.47 9.45
CA THR A 240 -18.06 1.47 10.62
C THR A 240 -16.62 1.78 10.21
N ARG A 241 -16.18 1.30 9.03
CA ARG A 241 -14.84 1.61 8.50
C ARG A 241 -14.73 2.98 7.87
N ALA A 242 -15.77 3.44 7.20
CA ALA A 242 -15.74 4.68 6.42
C ALA A 242 -15.85 5.94 7.28
N LEU A 243 -16.52 5.85 8.43
CA LEU A 243 -16.82 7.01 9.27
C LEU A 243 -15.83 7.14 10.44
N PRO A 244 -15.28 8.34 10.69
CA PRO A 244 -14.43 8.57 11.85
C PRO A 244 -15.16 8.37 13.18
N VAL A 245 -16.47 8.62 13.20
CA VAL A 245 -17.36 8.44 14.35
C VAL A 245 -18.61 7.70 13.88
N LEU A 246 -18.87 6.53 14.46
CA LEU A 246 -20.14 5.83 14.30
C LEU A 246 -20.60 5.38 15.68
N SER A 247 -21.73 5.92 16.12
CA SER A 247 -22.37 5.55 17.36
C SER A 247 -23.76 4.99 17.07
N ALA A 248 -24.30 4.19 17.99
CA ALA A 248 -25.62 3.61 17.82
C ALA A 248 -26.30 3.40 19.17
N ASP A 249 -27.62 3.33 19.16
CA ASP A 249 -28.40 2.88 20.30
C ASP A 249 -28.02 1.45 20.72
N ALA A 250 -28.20 1.12 22.00
CA ALA A 250 -27.87 -0.18 22.55
C ALA A 250 -28.59 -1.37 21.88
N SER A 251 -29.67 -1.12 21.14
CA SER A 251 -30.38 -2.14 20.36
C SER A 251 -29.70 -2.51 19.04
N ILE A 252 -28.78 -1.68 18.53
CA ILE A 252 -28.08 -1.88 17.26
C ILE A 252 -26.68 -2.40 17.57
N HIS A 253 -26.36 -3.60 17.07
CA HIS A 253 -25.08 -4.23 17.32
C HIS A 253 -24.06 -3.78 16.27
N LEU A 254 -23.22 -2.81 16.63
CA LEU A 254 -22.12 -2.39 15.77
C LEU A 254 -21.10 -3.53 15.61
N PRO A 255 -20.61 -3.79 14.38
CA PRO A 255 -19.51 -4.71 14.15
C PRO A 255 -18.29 -4.30 14.99
N ARG A 256 -17.58 -5.29 15.55
CA ARG A 256 -16.33 -4.98 16.26
C ARG A 256 -15.31 -4.38 15.29
N PRO A 257 -14.43 -3.47 15.72
CA PRO A 257 -13.39 -2.92 14.86
C PRO A 257 -12.53 -4.02 14.21
N THR A 258 -12.10 -3.77 12.98
CA THR A 258 -11.13 -4.62 12.27
C THR A 258 -9.79 -3.92 12.17
N THR A 259 -8.72 -4.71 12.09
CA THR A 259 -7.37 -4.23 11.82
C THR A 259 -6.96 -4.65 10.42
N LEU A 260 -6.18 -3.80 9.75
CA LEU A 260 -5.66 -4.10 8.42
C LEU A 260 -4.42 -4.98 8.53
N ARG A 261 -4.37 -6.07 7.77
CA ARG A 261 -3.20 -6.94 7.59
C ARG A 261 -2.93 -7.15 6.12
N ALA A 262 -1.66 -7.10 5.72
CA ALA A 262 -1.25 -7.50 4.39
C ALA A 262 -0.91 -8.99 4.40
N ALA A 263 -1.22 -9.68 3.32
CA ALA A 263 -0.86 -11.07 3.14
C ALA A 263 -0.32 -11.32 1.73
N LEU A 264 0.73 -12.12 1.63
CA LEU A 264 1.31 -12.63 0.40
C LEU A 264 0.97 -14.11 0.29
N ALA A 265 0.12 -14.47 -0.66
CA ALA A 265 -0.12 -15.84 -1.04
C ALA A 265 0.93 -16.28 -2.07
N VAL A 266 1.50 -17.47 -1.87
CA VAL A 266 2.46 -18.11 -2.76
C VAL A 266 1.84 -19.42 -3.24
N HIS A 267 1.47 -19.44 -4.51
CA HIS A 267 0.87 -20.59 -5.16
C HIS A 267 1.91 -21.34 -5.98
N VAL A 268 1.97 -22.66 -5.86
CA VAL A 268 2.92 -23.49 -6.60
C VAL A 268 2.20 -24.64 -7.29
N ASP A 269 2.22 -24.65 -8.62
CA ASP A 269 1.93 -25.85 -9.39
C ASP A 269 3.13 -26.79 -9.29
N THR A 270 2.93 -27.91 -8.61
CA THR A 270 3.99 -28.87 -8.32
C THR A 270 4.49 -29.60 -9.56
N THR A 271 3.65 -29.74 -10.58
CA THR A 271 3.97 -30.51 -11.81
C THR A 271 4.82 -29.71 -12.77
N GLU A 272 4.57 -28.39 -12.88
CA GLU A 272 5.35 -27.49 -13.73
C GLU A 272 6.45 -26.74 -12.95
N HIS A 273 6.49 -26.90 -11.62
CA HIS A 273 7.24 -26.03 -10.71
C HIS A 273 6.99 -24.55 -11.01
N HIS A 274 5.72 -24.20 -11.22
CA HIS A 274 5.29 -22.85 -11.58
C HIS A 274 4.80 -22.14 -10.33
N LEU A 275 5.49 -21.08 -9.94
CA LEU A 275 5.16 -20.27 -8.77
C LEU A 275 4.56 -18.94 -9.20
N THR A 276 3.42 -18.61 -8.59
CA THR A 276 2.81 -17.29 -8.68
C THR A 276 2.58 -16.70 -7.31
N THR A 277 2.54 -15.37 -7.22
CA THR A 277 2.30 -14.67 -5.96
C THR A 277 1.16 -13.68 -6.08
N GLU A 278 0.33 -13.60 -5.04
CA GLU A 278 -0.78 -12.66 -4.96
C GLU A 278 -0.77 -11.89 -3.64
N TRP A 279 -0.82 -10.57 -3.71
CA TRP A 279 -0.98 -9.72 -2.54
C TRP A 279 -2.46 -9.53 -2.22
N SER A 280 -2.79 -9.47 -0.93
CA SER A 280 -4.11 -9.06 -0.47
C SER A 280 -4.04 -8.20 0.79
N VAL A 281 -5.06 -7.37 0.99
CA VAL A 281 -5.33 -6.72 2.27
C VAL A 281 -6.52 -7.38 2.92
N ARG A 282 -6.39 -7.65 4.21
CA ARG A 282 -7.38 -8.32 5.04
C ARG A 282 -7.84 -7.41 6.16
N TYR A 283 -9.14 -7.40 6.36
CA TYR A 283 -9.78 -6.80 7.51
C TYR A 283 -9.99 -7.89 8.55
N VAL A 284 -9.11 -7.91 9.55
CA VAL A 284 -9.04 -8.96 10.56
C VAL A 284 -9.70 -8.49 11.85
N GLY A 285 -10.65 -9.27 12.36
CA GLY A 285 -11.30 -9.02 13.65
C GLY A 285 -10.36 -9.24 14.84
N GLU A 286 -10.78 -8.85 16.04
CA GLU A 286 -10.01 -9.08 17.28
C GLU A 286 -9.79 -10.57 17.59
N ASP A 287 -10.66 -11.43 17.10
CA ASP A 287 -10.58 -12.90 17.19
C ASP A 287 -9.63 -13.52 16.14
N GLY A 288 -9.05 -12.72 15.25
CA GLY A 288 -8.19 -13.18 14.16
C GLY A 288 -8.96 -13.62 12.92
N GLU A 289 -10.29 -13.52 12.90
CA GLU A 289 -11.09 -13.88 11.72
C GLU A 289 -10.91 -12.86 10.60
N THR A 290 -10.63 -13.33 9.38
CA THR A 290 -10.62 -12.46 8.19
C THR A 290 -12.05 -12.22 7.73
N ARG A 291 -12.56 -11.00 7.95
CA ARG A 291 -13.93 -10.63 7.53
C ARG A 291 -14.01 -10.25 6.07
N HIS A 292 -13.02 -9.50 5.60
CA HIS A 292 -12.92 -9.08 4.20
C HIS A 292 -11.50 -9.27 3.70
N ARG A 293 -11.38 -9.64 2.43
CA ARG A 293 -10.12 -9.80 1.71
C ARG A 293 -10.23 -9.12 0.36
N HIS A 294 -9.31 -8.23 0.06
CA HIS A 294 -9.22 -7.56 -1.23
C HIS A 294 -7.85 -7.81 -1.84
N VAL A 295 -7.84 -8.37 -3.05
CA VAL A 295 -6.60 -8.59 -3.82
C VAL A 295 -5.99 -7.24 -4.20
N LEU A 296 -4.67 -7.14 -4.08
CA LEU A 296 -3.86 -6.03 -4.57
C LEU A 296 -3.02 -6.52 -5.75
N PRO A 297 -3.41 -6.20 -6.99
CA PRO A 297 -2.65 -6.61 -8.17
C PRO A 297 -1.22 -6.07 -8.18
N ASP A 298 -1.00 -4.88 -7.61
CA ASP A 298 0.30 -4.24 -7.50
C ASP A 298 0.39 -3.50 -6.16
N LEU A 299 1.26 -3.99 -5.27
CA LEU A 299 1.45 -3.40 -3.95
C LEU A 299 2.03 -1.98 -4.05
N SER A 300 2.87 -1.71 -5.05
CA SER A 300 3.49 -0.39 -5.28
C SER A 300 2.45 0.64 -5.74
N ALA A 301 1.52 0.23 -6.62
CA ALA A 301 0.40 1.07 -7.01
C ALA A 301 -0.51 1.40 -5.81
N ALA A 302 -0.82 0.42 -4.97
CA ALA A 302 -1.61 0.62 -3.76
C ALA A 302 -0.93 1.60 -2.78
N ALA A 303 0.41 1.53 -2.64
CA ALA A 303 1.20 2.44 -1.81
C ALA A 303 1.20 3.89 -2.32
N GLU A 304 0.96 4.10 -3.62
CA GLU A 304 0.75 5.41 -4.25
C GLU A 304 -0.71 5.90 -4.17
N GLY A 305 -1.62 5.09 -3.62
CA GLY A 305 -3.05 5.40 -3.57
C GLY A 305 -3.80 5.05 -4.86
N ARG A 306 -3.16 4.30 -5.78
CA ARG A 306 -3.77 3.81 -7.02
C ARG A 306 -4.37 2.41 -6.77
N ILE A 307 -5.52 2.38 -6.10
CA ILE A 307 -6.28 1.15 -5.84
C ILE A 307 -7.38 1.01 -6.90
N GLU A 308 -7.38 -0.11 -7.63
CA GLU A 308 -8.39 -0.43 -8.65
C GLU A 308 -9.53 -1.30 -8.08
N GLY A 309 -10.67 -1.33 -8.79
CA GLY A 309 -11.84 -2.14 -8.43
C GLY A 309 -12.86 -1.44 -7.55
N GLU A 310 -13.71 -2.22 -6.90
CA GLU A 310 -14.75 -1.71 -6.00
C GLU A 310 -14.11 -1.18 -4.70
N THR A 311 -14.37 0.08 -4.40
CA THR A 311 -13.80 0.82 -3.27
C THR A 311 -14.81 1.19 -2.20
N ALA A 312 -16.10 0.91 -2.45
CA ALA A 312 -17.18 1.22 -1.52
C ALA A 312 -16.95 0.49 -0.19
N GLY A 313 -16.93 1.24 0.92
CA GLY A 313 -16.79 0.66 2.26
C GLY A 313 -15.37 0.19 2.64
N ARG A 314 -14.35 0.52 1.84
CA ARG A 314 -12.94 0.23 2.14
C ARG A 314 -12.26 1.43 2.81
N ASP A 315 -11.38 1.16 3.78
CA ASP A 315 -10.47 2.16 4.34
C ASP A 315 -9.27 2.35 3.41
N LEU A 316 -9.49 3.04 2.28
CA LEU A 316 -8.44 3.25 1.27
C LEU A 316 -7.21 3.96 1.86
N GLN A 317 -7.40 4.87 2.81
CA GLN A 317 -6.30 5.60 3.42
C GLN A 317 -5.44 4.67 4.29
N GLY A 318 -6.07 3.83 5.10
CA GLY A 318 -5.42 2.79 5.87
C GLY A 318 -4.74 1.75 4.97
N GLU A 319 -5.42 1.28 3.93
CA GLU A 319 -4.87 0.33 2.95
C GLU A 319 -3.63 0.90 2.24
N THR A 320 -3.67 2.14 1.77
CA THR A 320 -2.51 2.82 1.18
C THR A 320 -1.36 2.98 2.18
N ARG A 321 -1.67 3.28 3.44
CA ARG A 321 -0.65 3.40 4.50
C ARG A 321 0.01 2.06 4.77
N LEU A 322 -0.78 0.98 4.90
CA LEU A 322 -0.30 -0.38 5.08
C LEU A 322 0.55 -0.83 3.88
N ALA A 323 0.06 -0.63 2.65
CA ALA A 323 0.81 -0.98 1.45
C ALA A 323 2.16 -0.27 1.38
N ARG A 324 2.20 1.02 1.76
CA ARG A 324 3.45 1.79 1.83
C ARG A 324 4.39 1.28 2.91
N GLU A 325 3.86 0.90 4.07
CA GLU A 325 4.65 0.31 5.15
C GLU A 325 5.30 -1.01 4.70
N VAL A 326 4.51 -1.92 4.11
CA VAL A 326 5.01 -3.20 3.58
C VAL A 326 6.02 -2.98 2.48
N LEU A 327 5.73 -2.09 1.51
CA LEU A 327 6.66 -1.76 0.43
C LEU A 327 8.01 -1.27 0.98
N ASN A 328 8.00 -0.40 1.99
CA ASN A 328 9.22 0.09 2.63
C ASN A 328 10.04 -1.02 3.31
N ARG A 329 9.41 -2.11 3.77
CA ARG A 329 10.10 -3.29 4.30
C ARG A 329 10.69 -4.18 3.21
N LEU A 330 10.08 -4.21 2.02
CA LEU A 330 10.53 -5.01 0.88
C LEU A 330 11.62 -4.31 0.05
N LEU A 331 11.62 -2.98 -0.04
CA LEU A 331 12.59 -2.23 -0.83
C LEU A 331 14.06 -2.56 -0.54
N PRO A 332 14.51 -2.77 0.73
CA PRO A 332 15.88 -3.18 1.02
C PRO A 332 16.30 -4.54 0.46
N LEU A 333 15.34 -5.42 0.13
CA LEU A 333 15.59 -6.74 -0.47
C LEU A 333 15.77 -6.68 -1.98
N ALA A 334 15.49 -5.53 -2.60
CA ALA A 334 15.59 -5.32 -4.03
C ALA A 334 17.02 -5.61 -4.54
N GLY A 335 17.10 -6.33 -5.66
CA GLY A 335 18.37 -6.66 -6.33
C GLY A 335 19.05 -7.93 -5.81
N GLN A 336 18.70 -8.41 -4.62
CA GLN A 336 19.04 -9.76 -4.14
C GLN A 336 17.90 -10.74 -4.38
N HIS A 337 16.67 -10.26 -4.25
CA HIS A 337 15.45 -11.04 -4.48
C HIS A 337 14.63 -10.45 -5.64
N PRO A 338 13.66 -11.20 -6.19
CA PRO A 338 12.71 -10.69 -7.18
C PRO A 338 11.95 -9.44 -6.70
N ALA A 339 11.28 -8.75 -7.61
CA ALA A 339 10.46 -7.58 -7.28
C ALA A 339 9.15 -8.02 -6.56
N LEU A 340 9.26 -8.28 -5.26
CA LEU A 340 8.21 -8.87 -4.42
C LEU A 340 6.92 -8.03 -4.28
N TRP A 341 6.93 -6.77 -4.72
CA TRP A 341 5.76 -5.90 -4.75
C TRP A 341 4.93 -6.03 -6.03
N GLN A 342 5.39 -6.81 -7.01
CA GLN A 342 4.66 -7.16 -8.22
C GLN A 342 4.29 -8.65 -8.19
N PRO A 343 3.24 -9.07 -8.92
CA PRO A 343 2.96 -10.47 -9.14
C PRO A 343 4.16 -11.14 -9.80
N LEU A 344 4.65 -12.22 -9.19
CA LEU A 344 5.71 -13.03 -9.75
C LEU A 344 5.11 -14.17 -10.58
N ASP A 345 5.80 -14.53 -11.65
CA ASP A 345 5.55 -15.71 -12.48
C ASP A 345 6.91 -16.37 -12.68
N LEU A 346 7.23 -17.34 -11.82
CA LEU A 346 8.52 -18.03 -11.77
C LEU A 346 8.33 -19.49 -12.18
N ARG A 347 9.30 -20.06 -12.89
CA ARG A 347 9.25 -21.45 -13.36
C ARG A 347 10.54 -22.19 -13.07
N GLY A 348 10.43 -23.50 -12.85
CA GLY A 348 11.57 -24.39 -12.70
C GLY A 348 12.51 -23.94 -11.58
N MET A 349 13.79 -23.76 -11.90
CA MET A 349 14.81 -23.40 -10.91
C MET A 349 14.55 -22.04 -10.23
N ALA A 350 13.91 -21.09 -10.90
CA ALA A 350 13.55 -19.81 -10.28
C ALA A 350 12.55 -20.00 -9.12
N THR A 351 11.63 -20.97 -9.25
CA THR A 351 10.71 -21.37 -8.18
C THR A 351 11.46 -21.98 -7.01
N ALA A 352 12.37 -22.93 -7.28
CA ALA A 352 13.17 -23.56 -6.23
C ALA A 352 14.00 -22.53 -5.44
N ARG A 353 14.67 -21.61 -6.13
CA ARG A 353 15.44 -20.51 -5.49
C ARG A 353 14.56 -19.55 -4.69
N PHE A 354 13.36 -19.25 -5.18
CA PHE A 354 12.41 -18.45 -4.39
C PHE A 354 12.06 -19.17 -3.08
N MET A 355 11.75 -20.47 -3.14
CA MET A 355 11.36 -21.27 -1.99
C MET A 355 12.49 -21.45 -0.97
N THR A 356 13.74 -21.59 -1.41
CA THR A 356 14.89 -21.83 -0.53
C THR A 356 15.58 -20.56 -0.03
N GLU A 357 15.64 -19.50 -0.85
CA GLU A 357 16.41 -18.29 -0.53
C GLU A 357 15.51 -17.11 -0.15
N THR A 358 14.35 -16.95 -0.80
CA THR A 358 13.51 -15.75 -0.65
C THR A 358 12.42 -15.95 0.40
N LEU A 359 11.69 -17.06 0.35
CA LEU A 359 10.58 -17.35 1.25
C LEU A 359 10.97 -17.32 2.75
N PRO A 360 12.13 -17.86 3.19
CA PRO A 360 12.53 -17.78 4.58
C PRO A 360 12.74 -16.33 5.05
N VAL A 361 13.36 -15.49 4.22
CA VAL A 361 13.57 -14.06 4.51
C VAL A 361 12.23 -13.34 4.68
N LEU A 362 11.24 -13.66 3.85
CA LEU A 362 9.91 -13.05 3.96
C LEU A 362 9.19 -13.43 5.25
N ARG A 363 9.32 -14.70 5.68
CA ARG A 363 8.75 -15.17 6.95
C ARG A 363 9.39 -14.49 8.16
N GLU A 364 10.69 -14.19 8.09
CA GLU A 364 11.42 -13.49 9.16
C GLU A 364 11.05 -12.00 9.30
N LEU A 365 10.48 -11.37 8.26
CA LEU A 365 10.13 -9.94 8.33
C LEU A 365 8.98 -9.64 9.30
N GLU A 366 8.07 -10.61 9.51
CA GLU A 366 6.85 -10.49 10.35
C GLU A 366 5.99 -9.23 10.07
N ALA A 367 6.20 -8.58 8.92
CA ALA A 367 5.51 -7.34 8.52
C ALA A 367 4.17 -7.60 7.83
N PHE A 368 3.96 -8.83 7.35
CA PHE A 368 2.78 -9.30 6.64
C PHE A 368 2.68 -10.82 6.79
N ASP A 369 1.49 -11.37 6.56
CA ASP A 369 1.26 -12.81 6.61
C ASP A 369 1.77 -13.45 5.32
N VAL A 370 2.52 -14.55 5.41
CA VAL A 370 2.99 -15.31 4.25
C VAL A 370 2.28 -16.66 4.24
N GLU A 371 1.48 -16.88 3.20
CA GLU A 371 0.73 -18.12 3.01
C GLU A 371 1.29 -18.88 1.83
N VAL A 372 1.53 -20.17 2.03
CA VAL A 372 2.05 -21.09 1.02
C VAL A 372 1.08 -22.26 0.96
N ASP A 373 0.80 -22.76 -0.24
CA ASP A 373 -0.04 -23.96 -0.41
C ASP A 373 0.52 -25.14 0.42
N ASP A 374 -0.34 -26.03 0.91
CA ASP A 374 0.06 -27.13 1.80
C ASP A 374 0.85 -28.25 1.08
N ASP A 375 0.65 -28.43 -0.24
CA ASP A 375 1.16 -29.56 -1.02
C ASP A 375 2.47 -29.25 -1.78
N VAL A 376 3.21 -28.21 -1.38
CA VAL A 376 4.41 -27.77 -2.11
C VAL A 376 5.59 -28.72 -1.90
N PRO A 377 6.37 -29.09 -2.95
CA PRO A 377 7.56 -29.91 -2.82
C PRO A 377 8.60 -29.34 -1.86
N ASP A 378 9.37 -30.21 -1.23
CA ASP A 378 10.51 -29.82 -0.40
C ASP A 378 11.72 -29.50 -1.31
N TYR A 379 11.82 -28.25 -1.74
CA TYR A 379 12.89 -27.79 -2.61
C TYR A 379 14.23 -27.76 -1.86
N HIS A 380 15.20 -28.53 -2.34
CA HIS A 380 16.53 -28.60 -1.72
C HIS A 380 17.60 -29.09 -2.69
N GLU A 381 18.86 -28.89 -2.33
CA GLU A 381 19.97 -29.49 -3.06
C GLU A 381 20.19 -30.94 -2.74
N ALA A 382 20.43 -31.70 -3.79
CA ALA A 382 20.93 -33.03 -3.60
C ALA A 382 22.31 -33.01 -2.93
N ASP A 383 22.41 -33.62 -1.76
CA ASP A 383 23.68 -33.86 -1.06
C ASP A 383 24.68 -34.67 -1.90
N ALA A 384 24.16 -35.49 -2.82
CA ALA A 384 24.94 -36.36 -3.68
C ALA A 384 25.17 -35.72 -5.05
N ALA A 385 26.37 -35.94 -5.60
CA ALA A 385 26.66 -35.66 -6.99
C ALA A 385 25.80 -36.51 -7.95
N PRO A 386 25.42 -35.98 -9.14
CA PRO A 386 24.91 -36.81 -10.22
C PRO A 386 25.93 -37.88 -10.63
N VAL A 387 25.47 -39.13 -10.70
CA VAL A 387 26.26 -40.31 -11.10
C VAL A 387 25.67 -40.92 -12.37
N ILE A 388 26.51 -41.07 -13.38
CA ILE A 388 26.14 -41.76 -14.62
C ILE A 388 26.26 -43.27 -14.38
N THR A 389 25.19 -44.01 -14.64
CA THR A 389 25.14 -45.47 -14.59
C THR A 389 24.63 -46.04 -15.90
N THR A 390 24.91 -47.33 -16.13
CA THR A 390 24.52 -48.02 -17.37
C THR A 390 23.78 -49.29 -17.04
N SER A 391 22.68 -49.51 -17.75
CA SER A 391 21.88 -50.73 -17.66
C SER A 391 21.73 -51.39 -19.04
N VAL A 392 21.53 -52.70 -19.03
CA VAL A 392 21.18 -53.48 -20.22
C VAL A 392 19.78 -54.04 -19.97
N SER A 393 18.90 -53.98 -20.96
CA SER A 393 17.54 -54.54 -20.85
C SER A 393 17.60 -56.07 -20.68
N ASP A 394 16.88 -56.58 -19.68
CA ASP A 394 16.67 -58.01 -19.41
C ASP A 394 15.27 -58.47 -19.88
N ASP A 395 14.75 -57.90 -20.98
CA ASP A 395 13.47 -58.30 -21.57
C ASP A 395 13.58 -59.66 -22.28
N GLU A 396 12.91 -60.68 -21.76
CA GLU A 396 12.92 -62.06 -22.28
C GLU A 396 12.17 -62.21 -23.61
N ASP A 397 11.19 -61.34 -23.90
CA ASP A 397 10.31 -61.46 -25.07
C ASP A 397 10.82 -60.67 -26.30
N ARG A 398 11.64 -59.64 -26.08
CA ARG A 398 12.35 -58.88 -27.13
C ARG A 398 13.74 -58.45 -26.66
N PRO A 399 14.74 -59.34 -26.71
CA PRO A 399 16.08 -59.01 -26.25
C PRO A 399 16.74 -57.99 -27.18
N ASP A 400 16.74 -56.71 -26.78
CA ASP A 400 17.59 -55.65 -27.34
C ASP A 400 19.00 -55.74 -26.73
N TRP A 401 19.59 -56.94 -26.77
CA TRP A 401 20.81 -57.35 -26.06
C TRP A 401 22.08 -56.58 -26.42
N PHE A 402 22.00 -55.66 -27.38
CA PHE A 402 23.08 -54.77 -27.81
C PHE A 402 22.97 -53.34 -27.30
N SER A 403 21.80 -52.91 -26.83
CA SER A 403 21.53 -51.51 -26.51
C SER A 403 21.91 -51.22 -25.06
N LEU A 404 22.89 -50.36 -24.86
CA LEU A 404 23.28 -49.87 -23.53
C LEU A 404 22.44 -48.64 -23.20
N SER A 405 21.56 -48.74 -22.21
CA SER A 405 20.76 -47.61 -21.73
C SER A 405 21.54 -46.87 -20.65
N VAL A 406 21.88 -45.62 -20.93
CA VAL A 406 22.53 -44.71 -19.98
C VAL A 406 21.45 -44.10 -19.08
N ARG A 407 21.66 -44.13 -17.77
CA ARG A 407 20.82 -43.48 -16.77
C ARG A 407 21.66 -42.58 -15.91
N VAL A 408 21.14 -41.44 -15.51
CA VAL A 408 21.83 -40.52 -14.60
C VAL A 408 21.01 -40.48 -13.33
N HIS A 409 21.66 -40.64 -12.19
CA HIS A 409 20.98 -40.63 -10.89
C HIS A 409 21.59 -39.59 -9.99
N VAL A 410 20.78 -39.04 -9.10
CA VAL A 410 21.25 -38.26 -7.97
C VAL A 410 20.67 -38.84 -6.70
N GLY A 411 21.54 -39.31 -5.80
CA GLY A 411 21.11 -40.07 -4.62
C GLY A 411 20.37 -41.36 -5.00
N GLN A 412 19.05 -41.38 -4.82
CA GLN A 412 18.18 -42.51 -5.21
C GLN A 412 17.22 -42.15 -6.35
N GLU A 413 17.24 -40.90 -6.83
CA GLU A 413 16.33 -40.42 -7.86
C GLU A 413 17.01 -40.48 -9.23
N GLU A 414 16.25 -40.84 -10.26
CA GLU A 414 16.72 -40.85 -11.65
C GLU A 414 16.46 -39.47 -12.27
N ILE A 415 17.50 -38.89 -12.87
CA ILE A 415 17.40 -37.66 -13.65
C ILE A 415 16.99 -38.04 -15.08
N PRO A 416 15.81 -37.63 -15.57
CA PRO A 416 15.39 -37.94 -16.92
C PRO A 416 16.39 -37.39 -17.95
N ILE A 417 16.93 -38.27 -18.79
CA ILE A 417 18.03 -37.88 -19.68
C ILE A 417 17.63 -36.80 -20.69
N GLY A 418 16.36 -36.80 -21.12
CA GLY A 418 15.82 -35.75 -22.00
C GLY A 418 15.85 -34.38 -21.33
N GLN A 419 15.53 -34.31 -20.05
CA GLN A 419 15.56 -33.08 -19.26
C GLN A 419 17.01 -32.62 -18.99
N LEU A 420 17.89 -33.55 -18.62
CA LEU A 420 19.31 -33.26 -18.43
C LEU A 420 19.94 -32.68 -19.71
N MET A 421 19.69 -33.29 -20.86
CA MET A 421 20.22 -32.81 -22.14
C MET A 421 19.62 -31.46 -22.55
N ALA A 422 18.34 -31.22 -22.26
CA ALA A 422 17.73 -29.92 -22.49
C ALA A 422 18.43 -28.82 -21.66
N ALA A 423 18.66 -29.08 -20.37
CA ALA A 423 19.37 -28.16 -19.48
C ALA A 423 20.81 -27.87 -19.95
N VAL A 424 21.56 -28.91 -20.35
CA VAL A 424 22.90 -28.74 -20.92
C VAL A 424 22.86 -27.92 -22.22
N ALA A 425 21.90 -28.19 -23.10
CA ALA A 425 21.77 -27.48 -24.38
C ALA A 425 21.42 -26.00 -24.21
N THR A 426 20.64 -25.65 -23.18
CA THR A 426 20.34 -24.25 -22.83
C THR A 426 21.42 -23.57 -21.98
N GLY A 427 22.45 -24.32 -21.57
CA GLY A 427 23.54 -23.82 -20.72
C GLY A 427 23.12 -23.58 -19.27
N GLU A 428 22.08 -24.26 -18.80
CA GLU A 428 21.67 -24.21 -17.40
C GLU A 428 22.69 -24.96 -16.54
N PRO A 429 23.12 -24.39 -15.40
CA PRO A 429 24.12 -25.03 -14.53
C PRO A 429 23.52 -26.15 -13.67
N GLU A 430 22.19 -26.24 -13.60
CA GLU A 430 21.46 -27.08 -12.67
C GLU A 430 20.25 -27.75 -13.36
N VAL A 431 19.80 -28.88 -12.81
CA VAL A 431 18.57 -29.57 -13.23
C VAL A 431 17.66 -29.79 -12.02
N LEU A 432 16.38 -29.44 -12.14
CA LEU A 432 15.36 -29.57 -11.09
C LEU A 432 14.46 -30.78 -11.37
N LEU A 433 14.30 -31.68 -10.40
CA LEU A 433 13.46 -32.87 -10.53
C LEU A 433 12.05 -32.62 -10.01
N GLU A 434 11.10 -33.48 -10.43
CA GLU A 434 9.69 -33.42 -10.02
C GLU A 434 9.51 -33.47 -8.49
N SER A 435 10.45 -34.10 -7.77
CA SER A 435 10.47 -34.14 -6.30
C SER A 435 10.76 -32.79 -5.63
N GLY A 436 11.21 -31.77 -6.38
CA GLY A 436 11.75 -30.52 -5.86
C GLY A 436 13.26 -30.56 -5.61
N THR A 437 13.89 -31.73 -5.71
CA THR A 437 15.34 -31.88 -5.57
C THR A 437 16.05 -31.32 -6.81
N TRP A 438 17.10 -30.54 -6.64
CA TRP A 438 17.93 -30.10 -7.77
C TRP A 438 19.39 -30.55 -7.66
N ALA A 439 19.94 -30.81 -8.86
CA ALA A 439 21.29 -31.24 -9.23
C ALA A 439 22.17 -30.16 -9.87
N SER A 440 23.36 -29.85 -9.36
CA SER A 440 24.38 -29.17 -10.19
C SER A 440 24.90 -30.11 -11.28
N ILE A 441 24.82 -29.65 -12.54
CA ILE A 441 25.22 -30.39 -13.74
C ILE A 441 26.47 -29.79 -14.43
N ASP A 442 27.07 -28.74 -13.85
CA ASP A 442 28.36 -28.18 -14.26
C ASP A 442 29.50 -29.14 -13.88
N ARG A 443 29.57 -30.24 -14.63
CA ARG A 443 30.49 -31.33 -14.39
C ARG A 443 31.06 -31.85 -15.71
N PRO A 444 32.37 -32.10 -15.78
CA PRO A 444 33.01 -32.56 -17.01
C PRO A 444 32.43 -33.89 -17.49
N GLU A 445 31.96 -34.75 -16.59
CA GLU A 445 31.36 -36.03 -16.95
C GLU A 445 30.00 -35.88 -17.66
N ILE A 446 29.20 -34.89 -17.25
CA ILE A 446 27.90 -34.59 -17.88
C ILE A 446 28.09 -33.93 -19.24
N GLU A 447 29.05 -32.99 -19.36
CA GLU A 447 29.39 -32.39 -20.64
C GLU A 447 29.90 -33.42 -21.66
N ALA A 448 30.70 -34.38 -21.20
CA ALA A 448 31.20 -35.46 -22.05
C ALA A 448 30.08 -36.39 -22.49
N LEU A 449 29.12 -36.70 -21.59
CA LEU A 449 27.92 -37.45 -21.94
C LEU A 449 27.06 -36.70 -22.98
N ALA A 450 26.88 -35.40 -22.82
CA ALA A 450 26.11 -34.58 -23.77
C ALA A 450 26.75 -34.53 -25.15
N ARG A 451 28.08 -34.35 -25.22
CA ARG A 451 28.85 -34.42 -26.47
C ARG A 451 28.67 -35.78 -27.16
N LEU A 452 28.79 -36.85 -26.40
CA LEU A 452 28.59 -38.21 -26.89
C LEU A 452 27.15 -38.42 -27.40
N MET A 453 26.14 -37.87 -26.73
CA MET A 453 24.75 -37.96 -27.19
C MET A 453 24.50 -37.18 -28.49
N GLU A 454 25.12 -36.02 -28.66
CA GLU A 454 24.97 -35.22 -29.88
C GLU A 454 25.64 -35.90 -31.08
N GLU A 455 26.86 -36.44 -30.92
CA GLU A 455 27.52 -37.24 -31.95
C GLU A 455 26.67 -38.46 -32.35
N GLY A 456 25.98 -39.09 -31.40
CA GLY A 456 25.13 -40.26 -31.66
C GLY A 456 23.81 -39.91 -32.38
N ARG A 457 23.30 -38.69 -32.17
CA ARG A 457 22.07 -38.20 -32.80
C ARG A 457 22.27 -37.88 -34.29
N GLU A 458 23.46 -37.42 -34.69
CA GLU A 458 23.81 -37.21 -36.11
C GLU A 458 23.83 -38.52 -36.92
N LEU A 459 23.85 -39.68 -36.26
CA LEU A 459 23.97 -41.01 -36.86
C LEU A 459 22.69 -41.86 -36.78
N ALA A 460 21.64 -41.41 -36.07
CA ALA A 460 20.42 -42.18 -35.80
C ALA A 460 19.19 -41.73 -36.62
N ASP A 461 18.30 -42.69 -36.97
CA ASP A 461 17.05 -42.47 -37.72
C ASP A 461 16.00 -41.71 -36.86
N PRO A 462 15.30 -40.67 -37.34
CA PRO A 462 14.51 -39.71 -36.53
C PRO A 462 13.27 -40.26 -35.78
N GLN A 463 13.03 -41.57 -35.74
CA GLN A 463 11.79 -42.16 -35.20
C GLN A 463 11.90 -42.81 -33.80
N THR A 464 13.06 -42.75 -33.13
CA THR A 464 13.23 -43.39 -31.81
C THR A 464 13.13 -42.37 -30.67
N HIS A 465 12.00 -42.36 -29.96
CA HIS A 465 11.78 -41.50 -28.78
C HIS A 465 12.17 -42.22 -27.48
N GLY A 466 12.96 -41.55 -26.62
CA GLY A 466 12.96 -41.77 -25.17
C GLY A 466 14.06 -42.64 -24.56
N GLU A 467 14.72 -43.53 -25.32
CA GLU A 467 15.81 -44.36 -24.79
C GLU A 467 17.05 -44.28 -25.70
N LEU A 468 18.20 -43.88 -25.14
CA LEU A 468 19.47 -43.88 -25.85
C LEU A 468 19.93 -45.33 -26.07
N ARG A 469 20.04 -45.75 -27.32
CA ARG A 469 20.47 -47.10 -27.71
C ARG A 469 21.85 -47.04 -28.35
N VAL A 470 22.89 -47.42 -27.60
CA VAL A 470 24.25 -47.56 -28.17
C VAL A 470 24.33 -48.89 -28.93
N SER A 471 24.29 -48.87 -30.26
CA SER A 471 24.43 -50.07 -31.11
C SER A 471 25.92 -50.47 -31.30
N ALA A 472 26.20 -51.77 -31.46
CA ALA A 472 27.53 -52.39 -31.57
C ALA A 472 28.44 -51.90 -32.73
N LEU A 473 27.91 -51.05 -33.62
CA LEU A 473 28.69 -50.35 -34.68
C LEU A 473 29.56 -49.19 -34.15
N HIS A 474 29.45 -48.84 -32.87
CA HIS A 474 30.00 -47.61 -32.28
C HIS A 474 31.17 -47.85 -31.30
N ALA A 475 32.15 -48.69 -31.65
CA ALA A 475 33.26 -49.07 -30.75
C ALA A 475 34.01 -47.90 -30.05
N GLY A 476 34.02 -46.68 -30.64
CA GLY A 476 34.62 -45.48 -30.03
C GLY A 476 33.85 -44.89 -28.85
N TYR A 477 32.53 -45.11 -28.77
CA TYR A 477 31.67 -44.61 -27.68
C TYR A 477 31.95 -45.33 -26.34
N TYR A 478 32.50 -46.54 -26.43
CA TYR A 478 32.83 -47.36 -25.27
C TYR A 478 34.03 -46.83 -24.48
N GLU A 479 35.11 -46.43 -25.17
CA GLU A 479 36.30 -45.86 -24.52
C GLU A 479 35.95 -44.54 -23.81
N VAL A 480 34.99 -43.79 -24.34
CA VAL A 480 34.49 -42.56 -23.72
C VAL A 480 33.67 -42.88 -22.46
N LEU A 481 32.72 -43.82 -22.50
CA LEU A 481 31.97 -44.25 -21.31
C LEU A 481 32.86 -44.89 -20.23
N GLU A 482 33.91 -45.62 -20.63
CA GLU A 482 34.92 -46.19 -19.73
C GLU A 482 35.81 -45.09 -19.10
N SER A 483 36.16 -44.05 -19.86
CA SER A 483 36.90 -42.88 -19.34
C SER A 483 36.07 -41.96 -18.44
N LEU A 484 34.73 -42.01 -18.54
CA LEU A 484 33.78 -41.34 -17.65
C LEU A 484 33.59 -42.05 -16.29
N GLY A 485 34.33 -43.14 -16.03
CA GLY A 485 34.28 -43.87 -14.76
C GLY A 485 33.02 -44.73 -14.59
N VAL A 486 32.26 -44.97 -15.67
CA VAL A 486 30.98 -45.68 -15.65
C VAL A 486 31.21 -47.20 -15.66
N ILE A 487 31.71 -47.74 -14.55
CA ILE A 487 31.93 -49.19 -14.40
C ILE A 487 30.75 -49.82 -13.63
N GLY A 488 29.72 -50.21 -14.38
CA GLY A 488 28.64 -51.05 -13.88
C GLY A 488 28.87 -52.54 -14.18
N ARG A 489 28.24 -53.44 -13.39
CA ARG A 489 28.23 -54.90 -13.67
C ARG A 489 27.64 -55.24 -15.06
N ALA A 490 26.75 -54.37 -15.56
CA ALA A 490 26.13 -54.50 -16.88
C ALA A 490 27.16 -54.34 -18.01
N THR A 491 28.07 -53.37 -17.90
CA THR A 491 29.15 -53.10 -18.86
C THR A 491 30.12 -54.29 -18.96
N ALA A 492 30.46 -54.92 -17.83
CA ALA A 492 31.31 -56.10 -17.79
C ALA A 492 30.66 -57.33 -18.46
N ARG A 493 29.37 -57.57 -18.18
CA ARG A 493 28.59 -58.66 -18.81
C ARG A 493 28.44 -58.48 -20.32
N TRP A 494 28.24 -57.25 -20.77
CA TRP A 494 28.22 -56.92 -22.19
C TRP A 494 29.59 -57.15 -22.85
N LYS A 495 30.69 -56.70 -22.23
CA LYS A 495 32.08 -56.92 -22.70
C LYS A 495 32.39 -58.40 -22.89
N GLU A 496 31.96 -59.24 -21.93
CA GLU A 496 32.13 -60.69 -22.01
C GLU A 496 31.33 -61.31 -23.17
N ARG A 497 30.08 -60.86 -23.39
CA ARG A 497 29.23 -61.37 -24.47
C ARG A 497 29.68 -60.93 -25.86
N VAL A 498 30.09 -59.67 -26.02
CA VAL A 498 30.62 -59.14 -27.29
C VAL A 498 31.99 -59.73 -27.61
N GLY A 499 32.86 -59.90 -26.62
CA GLY A 499 34.13 -60.60 -26.76
C GLY A 499 33.95 -62.02 -27.30
N ARG A 500 33.01 -62.80 -26.74
CA ARG A 500 32.66 -64.15 -27.23
C ARG A 500 32.15 -64.15 -28.67
N LEU A 501 31.50 -63.07 -29.12
CA LEU A 501 30.96 -62.97 -30.48
C LEU A 501 32.05 -62.63 -31.50
N LEU A 502 32.97 -61.74 -31.15
CA LEU A 502 34.16 -61.42 -31.96
C LEU A 502 35.12 -62.60 -32.08
N GLU A 503 35.26 -63.42 -31.03
CA GLU A 503 36.01 -64.67 -31.08
C GLU A 503 35.36 -65.71 -32.01
N ARG A 504 34.01 -65.81 -32.00
CA ARG A 504 33.27 -66.68 -32.92
C ARG A 504 33.26 -66.21 -34.37
N ALA A 505 33.40 -64.91 -34.63
CA ALA A 505 33.48 -64.37 -35.99
C ALA A 505 34.89 -64.49 -36.60
N ARG A 506 35.92 -64.76 -35.78
CA ARG A 506 37.31 -65.01 -36.22
C ARG A 506 37.67 -66.49 -36.35
N ALA A 507 36.81 -67.39 -35.86
CA ALA A 507 36.87 -68.83 -36.07
C ALA A 507 36.05 -69.21 -37.30
#